data_AF-A0A497JXL9-F1
#
_entry.id   AF-A0A497JXL9-F1
#
_cell.length_a   1.000
_cell.length_b   1.000
_cell.length_c   1.000
_cell.angle_alpha   90.00
_cell.angle_beta   90.00
_cell.angle_gamma   90.00
#
_symmetry.space_group_name_H-M   'P 1'
#
loop_
_entity.id
_entity.type
_entity.pdbx_description
1 polymer ?
#
loop_
_entity_poly.entity_id
_entity_poly.type
_entity_poly.pdbx_seq_one_letter_code
_entity_poly.pdbx_strand_id
1 'polypeptide(L)'
;MKKLARKAGIKKDVWPYLFRHSTLTNLAKVFTEARLEQYAGWVHGSKMSWRYVHFSARDLEDSVLELHGLKESSEKCGILKIVNCPRCGHENPPGGVRCGFCGFILDRETALKMEEKERDRE
;
A
#
# COMPACT_ATOMS: atom_id res chain seq x y z
N MET A 1 4.11 -17.87 7.13
CA MET A 1 4.78 -16.55 7.01
C MET A 1 6.28 -16.65 6.73
N LYS A 2 7.12 -17.23 7.61
CA LYS A 2 8.58 -17.33 7.37
C LYS A 2 8.99 -17.97 6.02
N LYS A 3 8.29 -19.03 5.60
CA LYS A 3 8.51 -19.65 4.27
C LYS A 3 8.23 -18.69 3.10
N LEU A 4 7.14 -17.92 3.18
CA LEU A 4 6.76 -16.92 2.17
C LEU A 4 7.71 -15.72 2.18
N ALA A 5 8.10 -15.25 3.37
CA ALA A 5 9.06 -14.16 3.53
C ALA A 5 10.41 -14.50 2.88
N ARG A 6 10.91 -15.74 3.05
CA ARG A 6 12.12 -16.22 2.37
C ARG A 6 11.96 -16.27 0.86
N LYS A 7 10.83 -16.74 0.35
CA LYS A 7 10.53 -16.71 -1.10
C LYS A 7 10.48 -15.29 -1.65
N ALA A 8 9.99 -14.33 -0.88
CA ALA A 8 9.94 -12.93 -1.23
C ALA A 8 11.28 -12.17 -1.02
N GLY A 9 12.35 -12.85 -0.59
CA GLY A 9 13.67 -12.22 -0.37
C GLY A 9 13.74 -11.30 0.85
N ILE A 10 12.76 -11.35 1.76
CA ILE A 10 12.72 -10.49 2.95
C ILE A 10 13.70 -11.05 3.99
N LYS A 11 14.74 -10.26 4.31
CA LYS A 11 15.78 -10.62 5.29
C LYS A 11 15.30 -10.54 6.75
N LYS A 12 14.25 -9.74 7.01
CA LYS A 12 13.71 -9.52 8.36
C LYS A 12 12.78 -10.66 8.76
N ASP A 13 12.76 -11.00 10.04
CA ASP A 13 11.79 -11.94 10.57
C ASP A 13 10.36 -11.39 10.43
N VAL A 14 9.49 -12.20 9.84
CA VAL A 14 8.08 -11.85 9.61
C VAL A 14 7.20 -12.68 10.53
N TRP A 15 6.57 -12.01 11.49
CA TRP A 15 5.59 -12.58 12.42
C TRP A 15 4.23 -11.86 12.30
N PRO A 16 3.12 -12.44 12.77
CA PRO A 16 1.77 -11.88 12.54
C PRO A 16 1.60 -10.43 13.00
N TYR A 17 2.12 -10.06 14.17
CA TYR A 17 2.04 -8.69 14.69
C TYR A 17 2.78 -7.67 13.83
N LEU A 18 3.81 -8.08 13.07
CA LEU A 18 4.52 -7.16 12.17
C LEU A 18 3.58 -6.58 11.11
N PHE A 19 2.63 -7.37 10.60
CA PHE A 19 1.63 -6.87 9.64
C PHE A 19 0.75 -5.80 10.26
N ARG A 20 0.21 -6.07 11.46
CA ARG A 20 -0.60 -5.11 12.20
C ARG A 20 0.19 -3.84 12.52
N HIS A 21 1.45 -3.96 12.89
CA HIS A 21 2.29 -2.81 13.18
C HIS A 21 2.51 -1.98 11.91
N SER A 22 2.93 -2.60 10.80
CA SER A 22 3.14 -1.91 9.54
C SER A 22 1.88 -1.25 8.98
N THR A 23 0.71 -1.89 9.09
CA THR A 23 -0.56 -1.30 8.63
C THR A 23 -0.94 -0.07 9.46
N LEU A 24 -0.84 -0.14 10.78
CA LEU A 24 -1.14 1.00 11.66
C LEU A 24 -0.14 2.14 11.48
N THR A 25 1.15 1.85 11.28
CA THR A 25 2.16 2.88 10.97
C THR A 25 1.86 3.59 9.65
N ASN A 26 1.40 2.86 8.63
CA ASN A 26 1.01 3.48 7.36
C ASN A 26 -0.28 4.29 7.50
N LEU A 27 -1.26 3.79 8.26
CA LEU A 27 -2.53 4.49 8.49
C LEU A 27 -2.35 5.75 9.34
N ALA A 28 -1.41 5.76 10.29
CA ALA A 28 -1.14 6.93 11.13
C ALA A 28 -0.68 8.17 10.35
N LYS A 29 -0.19 8.00 9.10
CA LYS A 29 0.15 9.12 8.21
C LYS A 29 -1.07 9.79 7.58
N VAL A 30 -2.19 9.08 7.53
CA VAL A 30 -3.42 9.51 6.84
C VAL A 30 -4.53 9.81 7.82
N PHE A 31 -4.65 9.00 8.86
CA PHE A 31 -5.72 9.09 9.84
C PHE A 31 -5.33 10.02 10.97
N THR A 32 -6.31 10.76 11.45
CA THR A 32 -6.23 11.42 12.75
C THR A 32 -6.18 10.38 13.87
N GLU A 33 -5.60 10.73 15.00
CA GLU A 33 -5.47 9.85 16.17
C GLU A 33 -6.79 9.16 16.54
N ALA A 34 -7.88 9.93 16.64
CA ALA A 34 -9.21 9.39 16.96
C ALA A 34 -9.71 8.34 15.93
N ARG A 35 -9.43 8.54 14.63
CA ARG A 35 -9.82 7.58 13.58
C ARG A 35 -8.94 6.33 13.63
N LEU A 36 -7.65 6.50 13.91
CA LEU A 36 -6.72 5.38 14.08
C LEU A 36 -7.09 4.52 15.28
N GLU A 37 -7.46 5.14 16.41
CA GLU A 37 -7.93 4.44 17.61
C GLU A 37 -9.20 3.63 17.33
N GLN A 38 -10.19 4.22 16.68
CA GLN A 38 -11.42 3.51 16.29
C GLN A 38 -11.11 2.33 15.36
N TYR A 39 -10.26 2.52 14.34
CA TYR A 39 -9.87 1.45 13.44
C TYR A 39 -9.10 0.33 14.14
N ALA A 40 -8.21 0.68 15.07
CA ALA A 40 -7.40 -0.27 15.82
C ALA A 40 -8.17 -0.97 16.95
N GLY A 41 -9.36 -0.48 17.32
CA GLY A 41 -10.14 -0.95 18.44
C GLY A 41 -9.59 -0.50 19.80
N TRP A 42 -9.01 0.70 19.86
CA TRP A 42 -8.51 1.31 21.10
C TRP A 42 -9.53 2.27 21.70
N VAL A 43 -9.45 2.43 23.02
CA VAL A 43 -10.18 3.49 23.72
C VAL A 43 -9.64 4.84 23.28
N HIS A 44 -10.53 5.80 23.05
CA HIS A 44 -10.14 7.14 22.65
C HIS A 44 -9.27 7.82 23.73
N GLY A 45 -8.16 8.43 23.32
CA GLY A 45 -7.17 9.00 24.24
C GLY A 45 -6.22 7.96 24.84
N SER A 46 -6.09 6.80 24.21
CA SER A 46 -5.16 5.76 24.65
C SER A 46 -3.73 6.16 24.30
N LYS A 47 -2.79 5.90 25.20
CA LYS A 47 -1.34 6.07 24.92
C LYS A 47 -0.82 5.16 23.81
N MET A 48 -1.65 4.28 23.28
CA MET A 48 -1.27 3.34 22.22
C MET A 48 -1.10 4.02 20.85
N SER A 49 -1.85 5.08 20.57
CA SER A 49 -1.74 5.89 19.35
C SER A 49 -0.36 6.55 19.20
N TRP A 50 0.23 6.97 20.32
CA TRP A 50 1.54 7.63 20.38
C TRP A 50 2.68 6.77 19.82
N ARG A 51 2.53 5.45 19.78
CA ARG A 51 3.52 4.53 19.18
C ARG A 51 3.59 4.62 17.65
N TYR A 52 2.55 5.18 17.02
CA TYR A 52 2.39 5.20 15.57
C TYR A 52 2.36 6.62 15.01
N VAL A 53 1.86 7.58 15.78
CA VAL A 53 1.79 9.00 15.39
C VAL A 53 3.13 9.67 15.66
N HIS A 54 4.02 9.61 14.67
CA HIS A 54 5.29 10.32 14.67
C HIS A 54 5.36 11.20 13.41
N PHE A 55 4.99 12.48 13.53
CA PHE A 55 5.17 13.42 12.44
C PHE A 55 6.66 13.80 12.35
N SER A 56 7.30 13.47 11.24
CA SER A 56 8.59 14.09 10.94
C SER A 56 8.33 15.53 10.47
N ALA A 57 9.28 16.45 10.71
CA ALA A 57 9.17 17.83 10.22
C ALA A 57 8.90 17.90 8.70
N ARG A 58 9.45 16.93 7.96
CA ARG A 58 9.25 16.78 6.52
C ARG A 58 7.82 16.38 6.13
N ASP A 59 7.16 15.54 6.92
CA ASP A 59 5.76 15.16 6.68
C ASP A 59 4.81 16.34 6.95
N LEU A 60 5.15 17.20 7.92
CA LEU A 60 4.42 18.44 8.19
C LEU A 60 4.56 19.42 7.03
N GLU A 61 5.79 19.67 6.55
CA GLU A 61 6.06 20.53 5.39
C GLU A 61 5.32 20.06 4.14
N ASP A 62 5.36 18.76 3.84
CA ASP A 62 4.63 18.16 2.72
C ASP A 62 3.11 18.39 2.84
N SER A 63 2.56 18.20 4.04
CA SER A 63 1.11 18.39 4.30
C SER A 63 0.69 19.87 4.19
N VAL A 64 1.54 20.80 4.64
CA VAL A 64 1.30 22.24 4.51
C VAL A 64 1.34 22.67 3.04
N LEU A 65 2.32 22.18 2.29
CA LEU A 65 2.44 22.46 0.84
C LEU A 65 1.24 21.91 0.05
N GLU A 66 0.74 20.73 0.40
CA GLU A 66 -0.49 20.14 -0.17
C GLU A 66 -1.73 20.99 0.16
N LEU A 67 -1.88 21.45 1.41
CA LEU A 67 -3.01 22.28 1.83
C LEU A 67 -3.07 23.62 1.09
N HIS A 68 -1.90 24.17 0.73
CA HIS A 68 -1.78 25.40 -0.05
C HIS A 68 -1.76 25.17 -1.57
N GLY A 69 -1.91 23.92 -2.04
CA GLY A 69 -1.94 23.59 -3.47
C GLY A 69 -0.60 23.78 -4.21
N LEU A 70 0.50 23.96 -3.46
CA LEU A 70 1.85 24.17 -3.99
C LEU A 70 2.55 22.84 -4.31
N LYS A 71 1.93 21.72 -3.92
CA LYS A 71 2.39 20.36 -4.18
C LYS A 71 1.21 19.48 -4.56
N GLU A 72 1.29 18.83 -5.72
CA GLU A 72 0.36 17.75 -6.04
C GLU A 72 0.48 16.67 -4.97
N SER A 73 -0.67 16.19 -4.46
CA SER A 73 -0.72 15.16 -3.43
C SER A 73 0.07 13.96 -3.91
N SER A 74 1.34 13.88 -3.50
CA SER A 74 2.17 12.76 -3.90
C SER A 74 1.53 11.56 -3.22
N GLU A 75 1.15 10.54 -3.99
CA GLU A 75 0.57 9.29 -3.47
C GLU A 75 1.61 8.51 -2.63
N LYS A 76 2.17 9.12 -1.59
CA LYS A 76 3.12 8.53 -0.65
C LYS A 76 2.40 7.74 0.44
N CYS A 77 1.20 7.27 0.16
CA CYS A 77 0.60 6.26 0.98
C CYS A 77 1.14 4.92 0.49
N GLY A 78 2.03 4.30 1.28
CA GLY A 78 2.32 2.86 1.20
C GLY A 78 1.11 1.98 1.51
N ILE A 79 -0.10 2.52 1.31
CA ILE A 79 -1.38 1.85 1.37
C ILE A 79 -1.57 1.24 0.00
N LEU A 80 -1.55 -0.08 -0.01
CA LEU A 80 -1.79 -0.84 -1.23
C LEU A 80 -3.24 -0.59 -1.67
N LYS A 81 -3.41 0.07 -2.82
CA LYS A 81 -4.73 0.35 -3.39
C LYS A 81 -5.23 -0.84 -4.21
N ILE A 82 -6.54 -1.05 -4.20
CA ILE A 82 -7.20 -2.02 -5.07
C ILE A 82 -7.05 -1.56 -6.51
N VAL A 83 -6.79 -2.49 -7.42
CA VAL A 83 -6.64 -2.22 -8.85
C VAL A 83 -7.89 -2.68 -9.58
N ASN A 84 -8.58 -1.74 -10.23
CA ASN A 84 -9.76 -2.07 -11.04
C ASN A 84 -9.34 -2.57 -12.41
N CYS A 85 -9.92 -3.70 -12.84
CA CYS A 85 -9.67 -4.22 -14.18
C CYS A 85 -10.32 -3.33 -15.24
N PRO A 86 -9.57 -2.80 -16.22
CA PRO A 86 -10.13 -1.93 -17.26
C PRO A 86 -11.07 -2.67 -18.22
N ARG A 87 -10.98 -4.01 -18.28
CA ARG A 87 -11.79 -4.84 -19.18
C ARG A 87 -13.13 -5.25 -18.58
N CYS A 88 -13.13 -5.71 -17.32
CA CYS A 88 -14.31 -6.30 -16.69
C CYS A 88 -14.79 -5.57 -15.43
N GLY A 89 -14.08 -4.52 -15.00
CA GLY A 89 -14.41 -3.75 -13.79
C GLY A 89 -14.14 -4.46 -12.46
N HIS A 90 -13.63 -5.70 -12.46
CA HIS A 90 -13.38 -6.44 -11.22
C HIS A 90 -12.27 -5.82 -10.37
N GLU A 91 -12.52 -5.73 -9.06
CA GLU A 91 -11.60 -5.25 -8.03
C GLU A 91 -10.53 -6.33 -7.74
N ASN A 92 -9.30 -6.08 -8.17
CA ASN A 92 -8.20 -7.01 -7.96
C ASN A 92 -7.29 -6.55 -6.81
N PRO A 93 -6.70 -7.51 -6.07
CA PRO A 93 -5.74 -7.18 -5.03
C PRO A 93 -4.50 -6.49 -5.64
N PRO A 94 -3.87 -5.60 -4.88
CA PRO A 94 -2.65 -4.91 -5.28
C PRO A 94 -1.53 -5.91 -5.61
N GLY A 95 -0.91 -5.76 -6.78
CA GLY A 95 0.19 -6.62 -7.25
C GLY A 95 -0.23 -7.86 -8.05
N GLY A 96 -1.51 -8.01 -8.39
CA GLY A 96 -1.96 -9.05 -9.31
C GLY A 96 -1.52 -8.78 -10.74
N VAL A 97 -0.72 -9.68 -11.33
CA VAL A 97 -0.29 -9.60 -12.75
C VAL A 97 -1.48 -9.77 -13.71
N ARG A 98 -2.45 -10.62 -13.32
CA ARG A 98 -3.66 -10.90 -14.08
C ARG A 98 -4.90 -10.71 -13.22
N CYS A 99 -5.99 -10.33 -13.87
CA CYS A 99 -7.31 -10.25 -13.28
C CYS A 99 -7.80 -11.66 -12.92
N GLY A 100 -8.25 -11.84 -11.67
CA GLY A 100 -8.76 -13.13 -11.19
C GLY A 100 -10.03 -13.61 -11.90
N PHE A 101 -10.80 -12.67 -12.47
CA PHE A 101 -12.05 -12.97 -13.18
C PHE A 101 -11.87 -13.20 -14.69
N CYS A 102 -11.41 -12.19 -15.44
CA CYS A 102 -11.34 -12.26 -16.91
C CYS A 102 -9.97 -12.63 -17.49
N GLY A 103 -8.96 -12.86 -16.64
CA GLY A 103 -7.59 -13.20 -17.06
C GLY A 103 -6.80 -12.06 -17.71
N PHE A 104 -7.36 -10.84 -17.80
CA PHE A 104 -6.70 -9.68 -18.39
C PHE A 104 -5.43 -9.29 -17.62
N ILE A 105 -4.37 -8.90 -18.33
CA ILE A 105 -3.09 -8.50 -17.73
C ILE A 105 -3.24 -7.08 -17.18
N LEU A 106 -3.12 -6.92 -15.86
CA LEU A 106 -3.24 -5.61 -15.20
C LEU A 106 -1.90 -4.85 -15.18
N ASP A 107 -0.80 -5.58 -15.30
CA ASP A 107 0.55 -5.03 -15.21
C ASP A 107 1.12 -4.68 -16.59
N ARG A 108 1.42 -3.38 -16.79
CA ARG A 108 1.89 -2.85 -18.08
C ARG A 108 3.26 -3.40 -18.48
N GLU A 109 4.16 -3.63 -17.52
CA GLU A 109 5.49 -4.19 -17.81
C GLU A 109 5.40 -5.65 -18.26
N THR A 110 4.50 -6.42 -17.65
CA THR A 110 4.29 -7.82 -18.01
C THR A 110 3.61 -7.94 -19.37
N ALA A 111 2.72 -7.02 -19.73
CA ALA A 111 2.14 -6.95 -21.07
C ALA A 111 3.24 -6.72 -22.13
N LEU A 112 4.13 -5.75 -21.92
CA LEU A 112 5.23 -5.44 -22.85
C LEU A 112 6.20 -6.60 -23.03
N LYS A 113 6.55 -7.30 -21.94
CA LYS A 113 7.43 -8.50 -21.98
C LYS A 113 6.79 -9.70 -22.67
N MET A 114 5.46 -9.78 -22.69
CA MET A 114 4.75 -10.82 -23.44
C MET A 114 4.73 -10.50 -24.94
N GLU A 115 4.48 -9.24 -25.32
CA GLU A 115 4.57 -8.78 -26.71
C GLU A 115 5.98 -8.94 -27.29
N GLU A 116 7.03 -8.64 -26.51
CA GLU A 116 8.42 -8.79 -26.94
C GLU A 116 8.77 -10.26 -27.20
N LYS A 117 8.31 -11.19 -26.34
CA LYS A 117 8.50 -12.64 -26.55
C LYS A 117 7.71 -13.21 -27.73
N GLU A 118 6.61 -12.57 -28.12
CA GLU A 118 5.85 -12.96 -29.32
C GLU A 118 6.59 -12.48 -30.58
N ARG A 119 7.14 -11.26 -30.58
CA ARG A 119 7.98 -10.75 -31.68
C ARG A 119 9.29 -11.51 -31.86
N ASP A 120 9.90 -11.99 -30.79
CA ASP A 120 11.14 -12.79 -30.86
C ASP A 120 10.90 -14.25 -31.34
N ARG A 121 9.63 -14.69 -31.40
CA ARG A 121 9.26 -16.03 -31.88
C ARG A 121 8.85 -16.07 -33.35
N GLU A 122 8.53 -14.93 -33.95
CA GLU A 122 8.29 -14.76 -35.39
C GLU A 122 9.60 -14.55 -36.14
#